data_AF-D8M2F9-F1
#
_entry.id   AF-D8M2F9-F1
#
_cell.length_a   1.000
_cell.length_b   1.000
_cell.length_c   1.000
_cell.angle_alpha   90.00
_cell.angle_beta   90.00
_cell.angle_gamma   90.00
#
_symmetry.space_group_name_H-M   'P 1'
#
loop_
_entity.id
_entity.type
_entity.pdbx_description
1 polymer ?
#
loop_
_entity_poly.entity_id
_entity_poly.type
_entity_poly.pdbx_seq_one_letter_code
_entity_poly.pdbx_strand_id
1 'polypeptide(L)'
;MGTRSLGNCSSLVKDDDLSPAGREGGLRAPQKATRRERAPRPNCSVYFIEPLAWVIQQVVESRSEQGILRCWNPLCGVKIGTFGLKSTYQCSCGFLTSTYFAVEIKRLFR
;
A
#
# COMPACT_ATOMS: atom_id res chain seq x y z
N MET A 1 -13.30 16.20 -17.44
CA MET A 1 -12.96 16.44 -16.02
C MET A 1 -13.55 15.30 -15.20
N GLY A 2 -12.71 14.40 -14.70
CA GLY A 2 -13.14 13.28 -13.86
C GLY A 2 -12.02 12.91 -12.91
N THR A 3 -12.15 13.30 -11.64
CA THR A 3 -11.19 12.96 -10.57
C THR A 3 -11.47 11.53 -10.11
N ARG A 4 -10.70 10.55 -10.59
CA ARG A 4 -10.71 9.20 -10.01
C ARG A 4 -9.75 9.18 -8.83
N SER A 5 -10.31 9.34 -7.62
CA SER A 5 -9.60 9.09 -6.37
C SER A 5 -9.26 7.59 -6.29
N LEU A 6 -7.98 7.25 -6.37
CA LEU A 6 -7.52 5.89 -6.13
C LEU A 6 -7.54 5.64 -4.61
N GLY A 7 -8.68 5.10 -4.18
CA GLY A 7 -8.89 4.21 -3.04
C GLY A 7 -8.14 4.50 -1.74
N ASN A 8 -8.89 4.86 -0.69
CA ASN A 8 -8.49 4.49 0.67
C ASN A 8 -8.26 2.97 0.73
N CYS A 9 -7.32 2.54 1.57
CA CYS A 9 -6.85 1.16 1.78
C CYS A 9 -7.92 0.16 2.30
N SER A 10 -9.20 0.43 2.08
CA SER A 10 -10.34 -0.37 2.52
C SER A 10 -10.87 -1.35 1.46
N SER A 11 -10.41 -1.29 0.20
CA SER A 11 -11.12 -1.95 -0.91
C SER A 11 -10.32 -2.91 -1.79
N LEU A 12 -9.09 -3.30 -1.45
CA LEU A 12 -8.36 -4.34 -2.20
C LEU A 12 -8.08 -5.56 -1.31
N VAL A 13 -9.07 -6.44 -1.23
CA VAL A 13 -8.80 -7.88 -1.10
C VAL A 13 -9.57 -8.51 -2.26
N LYS A 14 -8.83 -9.06 -3.23
CA LYS A 14 -9.38 -10.00 -4.20
C LYS A 14 -9.66 -11.29 -3.44
N ASP A 15 -10.92 -11.71 -3.44
CA ASP A 15 -11.31 -13.06 -3.05
C ASP A 15 -10.79 -14.05 -4.12
N ASP A 16 -9.56 -14.54 -3.94
CA ASP A 16 -9.06 -15.70 -4.68
C ASP A 16 -9.57 -16.98 -3.98
N ASP A 17 -10.85 -17.30 -4.17
CA ASP A 17 -11.40 -18.63 -3.91
C ASP A 17 -11.23 -19.49 -5.17
N LEU A 18 -10.13 -20.23 -5.24
CA LEU A 18 -10.06 -21.44 -6.06
C LEU A 18 -10.07 -22.66 -5.14
N SER A 19 -11.27 -23.13 -4.81
CA SER A 19 -11.50 -24.47 -4.28
C SER A 19 -11.35 -25.55 -5.37
N PRO A 20 -10.62 -26.67 -5.13
CA PRO A 20 -10.84 -27.90 -5.87
C PRO A 20 -12.00 -28.68 -5.23
N ALA A 21 -13.02 -29.00 -6.02
CA ALA A 21 -14.17 -29.80 -5.62
C ALA A 21 -13.77 -31.28 -5.44
N GLY A 22 -14.20 -31.90 -4.32
CA GLY A 22 -13.96 -33.33 -4.09
C GLY A 22 -14.61 -33.93 -2.84
N ARG A 23 -15.91 -34.22 -2.94
CA ARG A 23 -16.69 -35.32 -2.29
C ARG A 23 -17.02 -35.33 -0.78
N GLU A 24 -18.33 -35.18 -0.56
CA GLU A 24 -19.30 -36.04 0.17
C GLU A 24 -19.14 -36.34 1.67
N GLY A 25 -20.16 -35.93 2.43
CA GLY A 25 -20.80 -36.82 3.42
C GLY A 25 -20.56 -36.52 4.90
N GLY A 26 -21.39 -35.68 5.51
CA GLY A 26 -21.54 -35.63 6.96
C GLY A 26 -22.36 -34.44 7.45
N LEU A 27 -23.59 -34.71 7.93
CA LEU A 27 -24.38 -33.71 8.66
C LEU A 27 -23.57 -33.21 9.86
N ARG A 28 -23.06 -31.98 9.78
CA ARG A 28 -22.60 -31.22 10.94
C ARG A 28 -23.55 -30.05 11.13
N ALA A 29 -24.00 -29.89 12.37
CA ALA A 29 -24.80 -28.76 12.84
C ALA A 29 -24.26 -27.43 12.31
N PRO A 30 -25.12 -26.42 12.09
CA PRO A 30 -24.67 -25.11 11.61
C PRO A 30 -23.61 -24.57 12.56
N GLN A 31 -22.35 -24.60 12.13
CA GLN A 31 -21.27 -23.97 12.86
C GLN A 31 -21.60 -22.48 12.85
N LYS A 32 -21.97 -21.95 14.03
CA LYS A 32 -22.02 -20.51 14.24
C LYS A 32 -20.66 -19.99 13.82
N ALA A 33 -20.61 -19.33 12.66
CA ALA A 33 -19.46 -18.57 12.23
C ALA A 33 -19.20 -17.55 13.34
N THR A 34 -18.26 -17.84 14.22
CA THR A 34 -17.74 -16.85 15.15
C THR A 34 -17.08 -15.82 14.25
N ARG A 35 -17.82 -14.75 13.96
CA ARG A 35 -17.32 -13.54 13.29
C ARG A 35 -16.10 -13.12 14.09
N ARG A 36 -14.89 -13.53 13.66
CA ARG A 36 -13.65 -13.06 14.26
C ARG A 36 -13.70 -11.55 14.14
N GLU A 37 -13.89 -10.90 15.27
CA GLU A 37 -13.93 -9.46 15.35
C GLU A 37 -12.58 -8.98 14.85
N ARG A 38 -12.60 -8.32 13.68
CA ARG A 38 -11.39 -7.93 12.98
C ARG A 38 -10.73 -6.88 13.88
N ALA A 39 -9.61 -7.25 14.50
CA ALA A 39 -8.84 -6.32 15.31
C ALA A 39 -8.66 -5.00 14.53
N PRO A 40 -8.82 -3.83 15.17
CA PRO A 40 -8.70 -2.55 14.49
C PRO A 40 -7.35 -2.50 13.79
N ARG A 41 -7.37 -2.31 12.46
CA ARG A 41 -6.13 -2.15 11.70
C ARG A 41 -5.51 -0.80 12.08
N PRO A 42 -4.19 -0.74 12.31
CA PRO A 42 -3.54 0.54 12.54
C PRO A 42 -3.70 1.43 11.31
N ASN A 43 -3.84 2.75 11.53
CA ASN A 43 -3.88 3.72 10.44
C ASN A 43 -2.60 3.61 9.60
N CYS A 44 -2.73 3.65 8.27
CA CYS A 44 -1.57 3.62 7.40
C CYS A 44 -0.72 4.88 7.65
N SER A 45 0.60 4.72 7.80
CA SER A 45 1.52 5.82 8.10
C SER A 45 2.08 6.52 6.86
N VAL A 46 1.66 6.10 5.67
CA VAL A 46 2.15 6.59 4.38
C VAL A 46 1.02 6.77 3.37
N TYR A 47 1.21 7.70 2.44
CA TYR A 47 0.44 7.79 1.20
C TYR A 47 1.23 7.17 0.05
N PHE A 48 0.58 6.32 -0.73
CA PHE A 48 1.10 5.90 -2.02
C PHE A 48 0.64 6.89 -3.08
N ILE A 49 1.58 7.43 -3.83
CA ILE A 49 1.31 8.43 -4.87
C ILE A 49 1.63 7.87 -6.24
N GLU A 50 0.96 8.41 -7.27
CA GLU A 50 1.39 8.21 -8.64
C GLU A 50 2.76 8.88 -8.88
N PRO A 51 3.55 8.36 -9.83
CA PRO A 51 4.85 8.93 -10.17
C PRO A 51 4.68 10.34 -10.78
N LEU A 52 4.86 11.36 -9.94
CA LEU A 52 4.92 12.76 -10.38
C LEU A 52 6.23 13.04 -11.11
N ALA A 53 6.26 14.04 -12.00
CA ALA A 53 7.45 14.37 -12.79
C ALA A 53 8.72 14.58 -11.94
N TRP A 54 8.61 15.27 -10.81
CA TRP A 54 9.74 15.50 -9.89
C TRP A 54 10.20 14.21 -9.17
N VAL A 55 9.28 13.29 -8.90
CA VAL A 55 9.60 11.97 -8.33
C VAL A 55 10.37 11.16 -9.35
N ILE A 56 9.88 11.11 -10.59
CA ILE A 56 10.53 10.40 -11.69
C ILE A 56 11.94 10.94 -11.90
N GLN A 57 12.12 12.26 -11.88
CA GLN A 57 13.43 12.88 -11.99
C GLN A 57 14.40 12.40 -10.90
N GLN A 58 13.99 12.41 -9.62
CA GLN A 58 14.82 11.91 -8.52
C GLN A 58 15.19 10.42 -8.67
N VAL A 59 14.24 9.61 -9.15
CA VAL A 59 14.46 8.17 -9.38
C VAL A 59 15.51 7.97 -10.48
N VAL A 60 15.37 8.67 -11.61
CA VAL A 60 16.31 8.59 -12.74
C VAL A 60 17.70 9.08 -12.33
N GLU A 61 17.78 10.22 -11.62
CA GLU A 61 19.05 10.78 -11.13
C GLU A 61 19.75 9.84 -10.14
N SER A 62 18.98 9.16 -9.28
CA SER A 62 19.54 8.22 -8.31
C SER A 62 20.15 6.95 -8.94
N ARG A 63 19.76 6.61 -10.17
CA ARG A 63 20.13 5.37 -10.87
C ARG A 63 19.94 4.10 -10.03
N SER A 64 18.95 4.11 -9.12
CA SER A 64 18.67 3.03 -8.19
C SER A 64 17.23 2.54 -8.35
N GLU A 65 17.01 1.23 -8.16
CA GLU A 65 15.67 0.64 -8.15
C GLU A 65 14.90 0.92 -6.84
N GLN A 66 15.59 1.44 -5.82
CA GLN A 66 14.99 1.86 -4.55
C GLN A 66 15.73 3.05 -3.95
N GLY A 67 15.02 3.93 -3.25
CA GLY A 67 15.66 5.12 -2.70
C GLY A 67 14.76 6.00 -1.84
N ILE A 68 15.27 7.20 -1.59
CA ILE A 68 14.64 8.22 -0.74
C ILE A 68 13.98 9.27 -1.64
N LEU A 69 12.77 9.67 -1.28
CA LEU A 69 12.12 10.84 -1.84
C LEU A 69 12.41 12.06 -0.96
N ARG A 70 12.93 13.11 -1.56
CA ARG A 70 13.20 14.40 -0.90
C ARG A 70 12.20 15.45 -1.35
N CYS A 71 11.92 16.41 -0.48
CA CYS A 71 11.09 17.55 -0.80
C CYS A 71 11.58 18.22 -2.08
N TRP A 72 10.63 18.51 -2.99
CA TRP A 72 10.90 19.13 -4.28
C TRP A 72 11.44 20.55 -4.17
N ASN A 73 11.17 21.26 -3.07
CA ASN A 73 11.71 22.59 -2.84
C ASN A 73 13.24 22.48 -2.59
N PRO A 74 14.09 23.09 -3.44
CA PRO A 74 15.55 22.98 -3.34
C PRO A 74 16.11 23.54 -2.02
N LEU A 75 15.37 24.43 -1.35
CA LEU A 75 15.76 24.97 -0.04
C LEU A 75 15.39 24.05 1.13
N CYS A 76 14.51 23.07 0.92
CA CYS A 76 14.05 22.17 1.98
C CYS A 76 14.92 20.92 2.09
N GLY A 77 15.06 20.15 1.01
CA GLY A 77 15.89 18.94 0.96
C GLY A 77 15.52 17.80 1.93
N VAL A 78 14.50 17.98 2.77
CA VAL A 78 14.06 17.03 3.80
C VAL A 78 13.55 15.74 3.15
N LYS A 79 13.86 14.59 3.77
CA LYS A 79 13.26 13.30 3.42
C LYS A 79 11.75 13.35 3.69
N ILE A 80 10.96 13.10 2.66
CA ILE A 80 9.51 12.99 2.73
C ILE A 80 9.02 11.57 2.54
N GLY A 81 9.84 10.66 1.99
CA GLY A 81 9.39 9.32 1.68
C GLY A 81 10.46 8.40 1.11
N THR A 82 10.02 7.30 0.52
CA THR A 82 10.86 6.32 -0.19
C THR A 82 10.16 5.83 -1.45
N PHE A 83 10.94 5.27 -2.37
CA PHE A 83 10.42 4.62 -3.58
C PHE A 83 11.06 3.26 -3.79
N GLY A 84 10.38 2.42 -4.57
CA GLY A 84 10.86 1.11 -5.00
C GLY A 84 10.18 0.67 -6.29
N LEU A 85 10.96 0.29 -7.30
CA LEU A 85 10.44 -0.13 -8.62
C LEU A 85 10.23 -1.65 -8.71
N LYS A 86 11.02 -2.43 -7.99
CA LYS A 86 10.95 -3.90 -7.90
C LYS A 86 11.19 -4.41 -6.47
N SER A 87 10.73 -3.64 -5.50
CA SER A 87 10.92 -3.96 -4.08
C SER A 87 9.58 -3.99 -3.36
N THR A 88 9.44 -4.95 -2.45
CA THR A 88 8.22 -5.10 -1.68
C THR A 88 8.19 -4.08 -0.56
N TYR A 89 7.11 -3.31 -0.49
CA TYR A 89 6.81 -2.44 0.65
C TYR A 89 5.62 -3.01 1.41
N GLN A 90 5.81 -3.19 2.72
CA GLN A 90 4.74 -3.57 3.63
C GLN A 90 4.40 -2.39 4.54
N CYS A 91 3.19 -1.85 4.37
CA CYS A 91 2.67 -0.77 5.21
C CYS A 91 2.28 -1.31 6.59
N SER A 92 2.31 -0.43 7.61
CA SER A 92 1.87 -0.74 8.98
C SER A 92 0.45 -1.31 9.04
N CYS A 93 -0.43 -0.87 8.13
CA CYS A 93 -1.80 -1.36 8.02
C CYS A 93 -1.93 -2.76 7.37
N GLY A 94 -0.79 -3.38 7.01
CA GLY A 94 -0.70 -4.71 6.41
C GLY A 94 -0.89 -4.73 4.89
N PHE A 95 -0.90 -3.58 4.22
CA PHE A 95 -0.92 -3.49 2.76
C PHE A 95 0.46 -3.80 2.18
N LEU A 96 0.53 -4.62 1.13
CA LEU A 96 1.77 -4.94 0.41
C LEU A 96 1.68 -4.49 -1.05
N THR A 97 2.79 -3.95 -1.57
CA THR A 97 2.95 -3.63 -2.99
C THR A 97 4.39 -3.90 -3.43
N SER A 98 4.60 -4.27 -4.69
CA SER A 98 5.90 -4.59 -5.31
C SER A 98 6.55 -3.40 -6.03
N THR A 99 5.78 -2.33 -6.24
CA THR A 99 6.23 -1.05 -6.81
C THR A 99 5.53 0.07 -6.06
N TYR A 100 6.27 1.09 -5.64
CA TYR A 100 5.73 2.14 -4.79
C TYR A 100 6.50 3.46 -4.85
N PHE A 101 5.75 4.53 -4.61
CA PHE A 101 6.24 5.84 -4.20
C PHE A 101 5.49 6.19 -2.91
N ALA A 102 6.14 6.01 -1.77
CA ALA A 102 5.51 6.12 -0.45
C ALA A 102 5.98 7.39 0.26
N VAL A 103 5.05 8.27 0.61
CA VAL A 103 5.31 9.52 1.33
C VAL A 103 4.84 9.38 2.78
N GLU A 104 5.73 9.66 3.73
CA GLU A 104 5.46 9.56 5.17
C GLU A 104 4.56 10.72 5.64
N ILE A 105 3.38 10.41 6.19
CA ILE A 105 2.38 11.42 6.61
C ILE A 105 2.98 12.40 7.63
N LYS A 106 3.76 11.89 8.59
CA LYS A 106 4.45 12.68 9.62
C LYS A 106 5.45 13.70 9.09
N ARG A 107 5.83 13.62 7.81
CA ARG A 107 6.77 14.53 7.14
C ARG A 107 6.08 15.61 6.33
N LEU A 108 4.75 15.56 6.18
CA LEU A 108 3.98 16.51 5.36
C LEU A 108 3.34 17.64 6.17
N PHE A 109 2.86 17.37 7.38
CA PHE A 109 2.12 18.34 8.21
C PHE A 109 2.90 18.72 9.48
N ARG A 110 4.07 19.33 9.29
CA ARG A 110 4.90 19.81 10.40
C ARG A 110 4.67 21.28 10.70
#